data_AF-A0A164G0F1-F1
#
_entry.id   AF-A0A164G0F1-F1
#
_cell.length_a   1.000
_cell.length_b   1.000
_cell.length_c   1.000
_cell.angle_alpha   90.00
_cell.angle_beta   90.00
_cell.angle_gamma   90.00
#
_symmetry.space_group_name_H-M   'P 1'
#
loop_
_entity.id
_entity.type
_entity.pdbx_description
1 polymer ?
#
loop_
_entity_poly.entity_id
_entity_poly.type
_entity_poly.pdbx_seq_one_letter_code
_entity_poly.pdbx_strand_id
1 'polypeptide(L)'
;MKCCVRNCEKNLKDGVKFLSFPKKKIHCSNESAREAYRPKLKKCPDLLVNPSLDEAFYIRLRSIKSSSASKANIDPVEKIYRNQTYKILDLVKPLMFLASRVHKKKKTKAESKAIRTAVKLWAVLYHDVTSARRQNILSQIYPQNVGLLDDQSILPTGGDHLFGPKFTQALVEQVKTLNALKNAGGGQCTSGQGSSSHSGRNFDHPPRSASSGGSHQNNSFNRYVKSSLAFVGSFGGRISLFAHVWSRLTLDPWVLSTVSEGF
;
A
#
# COMPACT_ATOMS: atom_id res chain seq x y z
N MET A 1 -22.67 -31.26 7.58
CA MET A 1 -21.40 -31.99 7.38
C MET A 1 -20.47 -31.69 8.56
N LYS A 2 -20.12 -32.72 9.35
CA LYS A 2 -19.33 -32.61 10.59
C LYS A 2 -17.84 -32.50 10.23
N CYS A 3 -17.21 -31.36 10.48
CA CYS A 3 -15.75 -31.24 10.40
C CYS A 3 -15.15 -31.62 11.76
N CYS A 4 -14.38 -32.72 11.80
CA CYS A 4 -13.69 -33.20 12.99
C CYS A 4 -12.67 -32.16 13.48
N VAL A 5 -13.04 -31.40 14.50
CA VAL A 5 -12.11 -30.73 15.41
C VAL A 5 -12.02 -31.60 16.65
N ARG A 6 -11.15 -32.62 16.64
CA ARG A 6 -10.78 -33.33 17.87
C ARG A 6 -9.37 -33.91 17.78
N ASN A 7 -8.67 -33.75 18.90
CA ASN A 7 -7.38 -34.31 19.31
C ASN A 7 -6.10 -33.70 18.70
N CYS A 8 -5.51 -32.78 19.46
CA CYS A 8 -4.07 -32.75 19.73
C CYS A 8 -3.85 -32.23 21.16
N GLU A 9 -4.32 -32.98 22.16
CA GLU A 9 -3.79 -32.90 23.53
C GLU A 9 -3.56 -34.33 24.00
N LYS A 10 -2.29 -34.68 24.21
CA LYS A 10 -1.82 -35.54 25.31
C LYS A 10 -0.29 -35.61 25.33
N ASN A 11 0.23 -35.14 26.47
CA ASN A 11 1.41 -35.55 27.21
C ASN A 11 2.82 -35.24 26.68
N LEU A 12 3.36 -34.22 27.35
CA LEU A 12 4.74 -33.87 27.64
C LEU A 12 5.53 -35.05 28.23
N LYS A 13 6.60 -35.49 27.55
CA LYS A 13 7.93 -35.85 28.12
C LYS A 13 8.97 -35.75 26.99
N ASP A 14 10.00 -34.96 27.25
CA ASP A 14 11.32 -34.88 26.59
C ASP A 14 11.43 -34.58 25.08
N GLY A 15 12.16 -33.50 24.78
CA GLY A 15 12.71 -33.21 23.45
C GLY A 15 11.83 -32.36 22.54
N VAL A 16 12.41 -31.28 22.02
CA VAL A 16 11.81 -30.31 21.08
C VAL A 16 11.25 -31.05 19.85
N LYS A 17 9.94 -31.27 19.80
CA LYS A 17 9.23 -31.75 18.60
C LYS A 17 8.64 -30.56 17.84
N PHE A 18 9.24 -30.25 16.70
CA PHE A 18 8.64 -29.36 15.70
C PHE A 18 7.35 -29.97 15.15
N LEU A 19 6.36 -29.10 14.91
CA LEU A 19 5.03 -29.46 14.41
C LEU A 19 5.15 -30.31 13.13
N SER A 20 4.90 -31.61 13.25
CA SER A 20 4.72 -32.51 12.11
C SER A 20 3.37 -32.21 11.47
N PHE A 21 3.37 -31.44 10.39
CA PHE A 21 2.21 -31.39 9.50
C PHE A 21 2.08 -32.76 8.78
N PRO A 22 0.89 -33.33 8.59
CA PRO A 22 0.71 -34.52 7.75
C PRO A 22 0.81 -34.20 6.25
N LYS A 23 1.35 -35.13 5.46
CA LYS A 23 1.61 -34.99 4.00
C LYS A 23 0.35 -34.93 3.11
N LYS A 24 -0.86 -35.06 3.67
CA LYS A 24 -2.13 -35.04 2.93
C LYS A 24 -2.98 -33.85 3.35
N LYS A 25 -2.80 -32.70 2.68
CA LYS A 25 -3.76 -31.58 2.51
C LYS A 25 -3.01 -30.29 2.12
N ILE A 26 -2.49 -30.22 0.89
CA ILE A 26 -2.32 -28.92 0.22
C ILE A 26 -3.61 -28.54 -0.54
N HIS A 27 -4.64 -29.39 -0.45
CA HIS A 27 -5.97 -29.17 -1.00
C HIS A 27 -6.99 -28.72 0.07
N CYS A 28 -6.56 -28.13 1.18
CA CYS A 28 -7.44 -27.19 1.87
C CYS A 28 -7.48 -25.96 0.96
N SER A 29 -8.63 -25.63 0.38
CA SER A 29 -8.75 -24.43 -0.45
C SER A 29 -8.15 -23.26 0.34
N ASN A 30 -7.32 -22.43 -0.31
CA ASN A 30 -6.72 -21.26 0.34
C ASN A 30 -7.78 -20.45 1.10
N GLU A 31 -9.02 -20.43 0.62
CA GLU A 31 -10.20 -19.88 1.28
C GLU A 31 -10.47 -20.42 2.69
N SER A 32 -10.44 -21.75 2.89
CA SER A 32 -10.63 -22.34 4.22
C SER A 32 -9.56 -21.92 5.22
N ALA A 33 -8.31 -21.76 4.77
CA ALA A 33 -7.21 -21.24 5.59
C ALA A 33 -7.33 -19.74 5.88
N ARG A 34 -7.81 -18.95 4.90
CA ARG A 34 -8.05 -17.51 5.02
C ARG A 34 -9.11 -17.18 6.07
N GLU A 35 -10.18 -17.95 6.14
CA GLU A 35 -11.30 -17.65 7.04
C GLU A 35 -11.19 -18.34 8.41
N ALA A 36 -10.34 -19.36 8.57
CA ALA A 36 -10.18 -20.13 9.81
C ALA A 36 -9.87 -19.28 11.07
N TYR A 37 -9.21 -18.14 10.88
CA TYR A 37 -8.79 -17.24 11.97
C TYR A 37 -9.41 -15.85 11.88
N ARG A 38 -10.52 -15.67 11.15
CA ARG A 38 -11.15 -14.36 11.01
C ARG A 38 -11.55 -13.80 12.39
N PRO A 39 -10.97 -12.65 12.81
CA PRO A 39 -11.27 -12.09 14.12
C PRO A 39 -12.65 -11.42 14.13
N LYS A 40 -13.35 -11.51 15.27
CA LYS A 40 -14.56 -10.72 15.53
C LYS A 40 -14.14 -9.38 16.13
N LEU A 41 -14.09 -8.35 15.30
CA LEU A 41 -13.70 -7.01 15.72
C LEU A 41 -14.91 -6.28 16.32
N LYS A 42 -14.80 -5.90 17.59
CA LYS A 42 -15.84 -5.09 18.27
C LYS A 42 -15.78 -3.62 17.87
N LYS A 43 -14.57 -3.12 17.63
CA LYS A 43 -14.30 -1.74 17.20
C LYS A 43 -13.82 -1.82 15.75
N CYS A 44 -14.44 -1.06 14.86
CA CYS A 44 -14.17 -1.06 13.41
C CYS A 44 -14.34 -2.45 12.77
N PRO A 45 -15.58 -2.97 12.63
CA PRO A 45 -15.83 -4.28 12.01
C PRO A 45 -15.26 -4.38 10.59
N ASP A 46 -15.19 -3.24 9.90
CA ASP A 46 -14.79 -3.16 8.49
C ASP A 46 -13.30 -2.90 8.29
N LEU A 47 -12.49 -2.98 9.35
CA LEU A 47 -11.03 -2.80 9.29
C LEU A 47 -10.36 -3.80 8.35
N LEU A 48 -10.93 -5.01 8.23
CA LEU A 48 -10.39 -6.09 7.39
C LEU A 48 -11.08 -6.17 6.02
N VAL A 49 -11.78 -5.11 5.63
CA VAL A 49 -12.31 -4.97 4.28
C VAL A 49 -11.22 -4.40 3.38
N ASN A 50 -11.07 -4.95 2.18
CA ASN A 50 -10.20 -4.38 1.17
C ASN A 50 -10.93 -3.20 0.52
N PRO A 51 -10.49 -1.95 0.75
CA PRO A 51 -11.18 -0.79 0.22
C PRO A 51 -11.23 -0.85 -1.31
N SER A 52 -12.37 -0.46 -1.86
CA SER A 52 -12.58 -0.28 -3.28
C SER A 52 -12.35 1.19 -3.66
N LEU A 53 -11.97 1.44 -4.92
CA LEU A 53 -11.90 2.80 -5.46
C LEU A 53 -13.24 3.52 -5.23
N ASP A 54 -13.25 4.81 -4.97
CA ASP A 54 -14.50 5.56 -4.80
C ASP A 54 -15.19 5.76 -6.15
N GLU A 55 -16.52 5.76 -6.19
CA GLU A 55 -17.26 5.80 -7.46
C GLU A 55 -17.02 7.10 -8.22
N ALA A 56 -16.99 8.23 -7.52
CA ALA A 56 -16.67 9.52 -8.11
C ALA A 56 -15.26 9.55 -8.76
N PHE A 57 -14.29 8.91 -8.12
CA PHE A 57 -12.91 8.83 -8.59
C PHE A 57 -12.80 7.91 -9.80
N TYR A 58 -13.53 6.78 -9.79
CA TYR A 58 -13.66 5.90 -10.94
C TYR A 58 -14.27 6.60 -12.15
N ILE A 59 -15.39 7.32 -11.98
CA ILE A 59 -16.05 8.08 -13.06
C ILE A 59 -15.07 9.09 -13.67
N ARG A 60 -14.34 9.84 -12.84
CA ARG A 60 -13.35 10.81 -13.29
C ARG A 60 -12.19 10.15 -14.04
N LEU A 61 -11.63 9.08 -13.50
CA LEU A 61 -10.55 8.33 -14.13
C LEU A 61 -10.97 7.72 -15.47
N ARG A 62 -12.19 7.18 -15.53
CA ARG A 62 -12.80 6.65 -16.75
C ARG A 62 -12.92 7.71 -17.83
N SER A 63 -13.33 8.93 -17.47
CA SER A 63 -13.40 10.08 -18.36
C SER A 63 -12.02 10.49 -18.90
N ILE A 64 -11.01 10.60 -18.03
CA ILE A 64 -9.64 10.99 -18.43
C ILE A 64 -9.00 9.96 -19.36
N LYS A 65 -9.22 8.67 -19.10
CA LYS A 65 -8.66 7.57 -19.91
C LYS A 65 -9.49 7.25 -21.15
N SER A 66 -10.63 7.91 -21.36
CA SER A 66 -11.61 7.61 -22.42
C SER A 66 -11.91 6.11 -22.55
N SER A 67 -12.03 5.42 -21.41
CA SER A 67 -12.11 3.95 -21.36
C SER A 67 -13.51 3.46 -20.97
N SER A 68 -13.86 2.27 -21.42
CA SER A 68 -15.05 1.52 -20.96
C SER A 68 -14.71 0.42 -19.94
N ALA A 69 -13.44 0.32 -19.54
CA ALA A 69 -12.98 -0.69 -18.59
C ALA A 69 -13.69 -0.57 -17.23
N SER A 70 -13.98 -1.72 -16.62
CA SER A 70 -14.55 -1.75 -15.28
C SER A 70 -13.58 -1.19 -14.23
N LYS A 71 -14.13 -0.80 -13.08
CA LYS A 71 -13.40 -0.29 -11.92
C LYS A 71 -12.22 -1.15 -11.47
N ALA A 72 -12.30 -2.46 -11.66
CA ALA A 72 -11.23 -3.40 -11.30
C ALA A 72 -10.06 -3.43 -12.31
N ASN A 73 -10.26 -2.92 -13.52
CA ASN A 73 -9.31 -3.02 -14.63
C ASN A 73 -8.92 -1.66 -15.25
N ILE A 74 -9.56 -0.56 -14.83
CA ILE A 74 -9.32 0.80 -15.35
C ILE A 74 -7.88 1.29 -15.11
N ASP A 75 -7.22 0.76 -14.09
CA ASP A 75 -5.85 1.11 -13.75
C ASP A 75 -5.04 -0.15 -13.38
N PRO A 76 -4.03 -0.53 -14.19
CA PRO A 76 -3.24 -1.72 -13.95
C PRO A 76 -2.47 -1.69 -12.63
N VAL A 77 -2.00 -0.52 -12.21
CA VAL A 77 -1.23 -0.34 -10.97
C VAL A 77 -2.13 -0.53 -9.75
N GLU A 78 -3.31 0.09 -9.75
CA GLU A 78 -4.35 -0.11 -8.73
C GLU A 78 -4.82 -1.58 -8.68
N LYS A 79 -4.95 -2.25 -9.82
CA LYS A 79 -5.27 -3.70 -9.86
C LYS A 79 -4.21 -4.52 -9.12
N ILE A 80 -2.93 -4.22 -9.34
CA ILE A 80 -1.82 -4.89 -8.65
C ILE A 80 -1.88 -4.61 -7.15
N TYR A 81 -1.97 -3.34 -6.75
CA TYR A 81 -2.00 -2.98 -5.34
C TYR A 81 -3.24 -3.52 -4.61
N ARG A 82 -4.42 -3.46 -5.23
CA ARG A 82 -5.65 -4.04 -4.66
C ARG A 82 -5.52 -5.54 -4.44
N ASN A 83 -4.90 -6.26 -5.38
CA ASN A 83 -4.59 -7.69 -5.23
C ASN A 83 -3.58 -7.94 -4.09
N GLN A 84 -2.59 -7.08 -3.91
CA GLN A 84 -1.66 -7.15 -2.78
C GLN A 84 -2.36 -6.88 -1.45
N THR A 85 -3.30 -5.92 -1.40
CA THR A 85 -4.08 -5.63 -0.19
C THR A 85 -4.86 -6.86 0.28
N TYR A 86 -5.45 -7.65 -0.63
CA TYR A 86 -6.10 -8.92 -0.23
C TYR A 86 -5.15 -9.87 0.50
N LYS A 87 -3.94 -10.06 -0.03
CA LYS A 87 -2.92 -10.92 0.58
C LYS A 87 -2.49 -10.38 1.94
N ILE A 88 -2.29 -9.07 2.06
CA ILE A 88 -1.93 -8.40 3.32
C ILE A 88 -3.03 -8.57 4.38
N LEU A 89 -4.30 -8.46 4.00
CA LEU A 89 -5.43 -8.66 4.90
C LEU A 89 -5.58 -10.13 5.33
N ASP A 90 -5.28 -11.09 4.46
CA ASP A 90 -5.30 -12.50 4.82
C ASP A 90 -4.22 -12.85 5.86
N LEU A 91 -3.04 -12.22 5.79
CA LEU A 91 -1.95 -12.43 6.75
C LEU A 91 -2.29 -11.96 8.16
N VAL A 92 -3.11 -10.92 8.32
CA VAL A 92 -3.36 -10.36 9.65
C VAL A 92 -4.37 -11.15 10.47
N LYS A 93 -5.30 -11.87 9.83
CA LYS A 93 -6.32 -12.67 10.51
C LYS A 93 -5.70 -13.62 11.57
N PRO A 94 -4.72 -14.49 11.22
CA PRO A 94 -4.04 -15.32 12.22
C PRO A 94 -3.20 -14.52 13.23
N LEU A 95 -2.58 -13.39 12.83
CA LEU A 95 -1.80 -12.54 13.75
C LEU A 95 -2.70 -11.92 14.83
N MET A 96 -3.87 -11.40 14.46
CA MET A 96 -4.86 -10.86 15.40
C MET A 96 -5.40 -11.95 16.33
N PHE A 97 -5.66 -13.15 15.80
CA PHE A 97 -6.01 -14.30 16.63
C PHE A 97 -4.94 -14.60 17.68
N LEU A 98 -3.66 -14.63 17.28
CA LEU A 98 -2.54 -14.85 18.20
C LEU A 98 -2.39 -13.71 19.22
N ALA A 99 -2.58 -12.46 18.79
CA ALA A 99 -2.53 -11.26 19.62
C ALA A 99 -3.62 -11.28 20.71
N SER A 100 -4.85 -11.65 20.35
CA SER A 100 -5.99 -11.76 21.30
C SER A 100 -5.76 -12.80 22.41
N ARG A 101 -4.82 -13.74 22.18
CA ARG A 101 -4.48 -14.84 23.10
C ARG A 101 -3.19 -14.60 23.87
N VAL A 102 -2.49 -13.48 23.64
CA VAL A 102 -1.22 -13.16 24.33
C VAL A 102 -1.38 -13.20 25.85
N HIS A 103 -2.50 -12.70 26.37
CA HIS A 103 -2.77 -12.64 27.81
C HIS A 103 -3.44 -13.90 28.38
N LYS A 104 -3.91 -14.83 27.52
CA LYS A 104 -4.69 -16.02 27.94
C LYS A 104 -3.85 -17.28 28.06
N LYS A 105 -2.61 -17.27 27.57
CA LYS A 105 -1.70 -18.41 27.62
C LYS A 105 -0.43 -18.00 28.37
N LYS A 106 0.27 -18.95 28.98
CA LYS A 106 1.64 -18.80 29.50
C LYS A 106 2.65 -18.60 28.35
N LYS A 107 2.45 -17.56 27.52
CA LYS A 107 3.43 -17.17 26.50
C LYS A 107 4.57 -16.43 27.15
N THR A 108 5.77 -16.60 26.60
CA THR A 108 6.94 -15.84 27.03
C THR A 108 6.78 -14.36 26.69
N LYS A 109 7.52 -13.50 27.41
CA LYS A 109 7.61 -12.06 27.10
C LYS A 109 8.12 -11.82 25.67
N ALA A 110 9.05 -12.67 25.20
CA ALA A 110 9.61 -12.60 23.85
C ALA A 110 8.55 -12.89 22.77
N GLU A 111 7.77 -13.96 22.89
CA GLU A 111 6.68 -14.28 21.94
C GLU A 111 5.62 -13.17 21.91
N SER A 112 5.26 -12.65 23.08
CA SER A 112 4.30 -11.55 23.20
C SER A 112 4.79 -10.29 22.49
N LYS A 113 6.09 -9.97 22.63
CA LYS A 113 6.73 -8.86 21.92
C LYS A 113 6.75 -9.11 20.41
N ALA A 114 7.14 -10.31 19.97
CA ALA A 114 7.18 -10.67 18.55
C ALA A 114 5.81 -10.53 17.87
N ILE A 115 4.73 -11.00 18.52
CA ILE A 115 3.36 -10.87 17.99
C ILE A 115 2.95 -9.40 17.88
N ARG A 116 3.22 -8.59 18.90
CA ARG A 116 2.90 -7.15 18.87
C ARG A 116 3.68 -6.44 17.77
N THR A 117 4.96 -6.76 17.59
CA THR A 117 5.78 -6.22 16.51
C THR A 117 5.24 -6.63 15.14
N ALA A 118 4.87 -7.89 14.94
CA ALA A 118 4.31 -8.36 13.68
C ALA A 118 3.00 -7.63 13.31
N VAL A 119 2.10 -7.41 14.28
CA VAL A 119 0.88 -6.63 14.05
C VAL A 119 1.18 -5.16 13.70
N LYS A 120 2.18 -4.54 14.36
CA LYS A 120 2.61 -3.18 14.01
C LYS A 120 3.18 -3.10 12.59
N LEU A 121 4.06 -4.03 12.22
CA LEU A 121 4.65 -4.08 10.87
C LEU A 121 3.58 -4.30 9.80
N TRP A 122 2.59 -5.15 10.08
CA TRP A 122 1.44 -5.29 9.19
C TRP A 122 0.68 -3.97 9.03
N ALA A 123 0.42 -3.24 10.12
CA ALA A 123 -0.32 -1.98 10.07
C ALA A 123 0.42 -0.93 9.22
N VAL A 124 1.75 -0.85 9.37
CA VAL A 124 2.62 0.01 8.54
C VAL A 124 2.53 -0.41 7.07
N LEU A 125 2.72 -1.70 6.77
CA LEU A 125 2.63 -2.19 5.39
C LEU A 125 1.26 -1.92 4.74
N TYR A 126 0.17 -2.10 5.49
CA TYR A 126 -1.18 -1.79 5.02
C TYR A 126 -1.36 -0.30 4.75
N HIS A 127 -0.84 0.56 5.63
CA HIS A 127 -0.82 2.01 5.42
C HIS A 127 -0.02 2.39 4.18
N ASP A 128 1.20 1.86 4.00
CA ASP A 128 2.05 2.16 2.85
C ASP A 128 1.37 1.78 1.52
N VAL A 129 0.79 0.58 1.44
CA VAL A 129 0.10 0.13 0.23
C VAL A 129 -1.16 0.95 -0.03
N THR A 130 -1.97 1.24 0.99
CA THR A 130 -3.17 2.08 0.78
C THR A 130 -2.83 3.53 0.44
N SER A 131 -1.74 4.07 0.96
CA SER A 131 -1.21 5.39 0.59
C SER A 131 -0.71 5.40 -0.85
N ALA A 132 0.04 4.38 -1.28
CA ALA A 132 0.48 4.24 -2.68
C ALA A 132 -0.71 4.14 -3.65
N ARG A 133 -1.77 3.41 -3.28
CA ARG A 133 -3.03 3.34 -4.05
C ARG A 133 -3.67 4.71 -4.21
N ARG A 134 -3.83 5.45 -3.11
CA ARG A 134 -4.39 6.81 -3.12
C ARG A 134 -3.55 7.76 -3.98
N GLN A 135 -2.24 7.75 -3.80
CA GLN A 135 -1.28 8.55 -4.57
C GLN A 135 -1.39 8.25 -6.07
N ASN A 136 -1.40 6.96 -6.45
CA ASN A 136 -1.49 6.52 -7.84
C ASN A 136 -2.76 7.03 -8.52
N ILE A 137 -3.91 6.97 -7.85
CA ILE A 137 -5.18 7.44 -8.42
C ILE A 137 -5.23 8.96 -8.43
N LEU A 138 -4.94 9.62 -7.30
CA LEU A 138 -5.14 11.05 -7.15
C LEU A 138 -4.22 11.87 -8.05
N SER A 139 -2.97 11.43 -8.24
CA SER A 139 -2.02 12.06 -9.16
C SER A 139 -2.50 12.05 -10.63
N GLN A 140 -3.33 11.07 -11.01
CA GLN A 140 -3.89 10.99 -12.37
C GLN A 140 -5.11 11.92 -12.55
N ILE A 141 -5.95 12.10 -11.53
CA ILE A 141 -7.22 12.83 -11.65
C ILE A 141 -7.17 14.29 -11.15
N TYR A 142 -6.35 14.56 -10.13
CA TYR A 142 -6.23 15.84 -9.43
C TYR A 142 -4.78 16.03 -8.92
N PRO A 143 -3.78 16.18 -9.81
CA PRO A 143 -2.37 16.28 -9.41
C PRO A 143 -2.08 17.44 -8.44
N GLN A 144 -2.84 18.54 -8.54
CA GLN A 144 -2.68 19.72 -7.67
C GLN A 144 -3.19 19.51 -6.24
N ASN A 145 -3.99 18.46 -6.00
CA ASN A 145 -4.59 18.17 -4.70
C ASN A 145 -3.90 16.99 -4.01
N VAL A 146 -2.76 16.52 -4.53
CA VAL A 146 -2.03 15.37 -3.97
C VAL A 146 -1.62 15.60 -2.51
N GLY A 147 -1.24 16.83 -2.14
CA GLY A 147 -0.90 17.17 -0.75
C GLY A 147 -2.05 17.00 0.25
N LEU A 148 -3.30 16.86 -0.21
CA LEU A 148 -4.42 16.54 0.68
C LEU A 148 -4.28 15.13 1.31
N LEU A 149 -3.48 14.24 0.72
CA LEU A 149 -3.21 12.91 1.25
C LEU A 149 -2.33 12.91 2.51
N ASP A 150 -1.67 14.03 2.81
CA ASP A 150 -0.84 14.16 4.02
C ASP A 150 -1.71 14.28 5.29
N ASP A 151 -2.96 14.73 5.15
CA ASP A 151 -3.92 14.75 6.25
C ASP A 151 -4.54 13.38 6.47
N GLN A 152 -4.00 12.64 7.45
CA GLN A 152 -4.50 11.32 7.82
C GLN A 152 -5.87 11.35 8.52
N SER A 153 -6.32 12.51 9.01
CA SER A 153 -7.58 12.61 9.78
C SER A 153 -8.83 12.50 8.91
N ILE A 154 -8.70 12.86 7.63
CA ILE A 154 -9.77 12.79 6.63
C ILE A 154 -9.78 11.45 5.86
N LEU A 155 -8.75 10.63 6.04
CA LEU A 155 -8.61 9.33 5.40
C LEU A 155 -9.25 8.20 6.23
N PRO A 156 -9.81 7.16 5.56
CA PRO A 156 -10.46 6.06 6.24
C PRO A 156 -9.44 5.12 6.85
N THR A 157 -9.67 4.72 8.12
CA THR A 157 -8.89 3.67 8.80
C THR A 157 -9.35 2.25 8.41
N GLY A 158 -10.50 2.12 7.76
CA GLY A 158 -11.09 0.87 7.27
C GLY A 158 -12.37 1.14 6.47
N GLY A 159 -13.04 0.09 6.02
CA GLY A 159 -14.29 0.19 5.25
C GLY A 159 -14.13 0.04 3.74
N ASP A 160 -15.23 0.30 3.03
CA ASP A 160 -15.38 -0.04 1.61
C ASP A 160 -14.72 0.97 0.65
N HIS A 161 -14.34 2.14 1.16
CA HIS A 161 -13.86 3.27 0.37
C HIS A 161 -12.36 3.48 0.52
N LEU A 162 -11.67 3.72 -0.60
CA LEU A 162 -10.24 4.01 -0.62
C LEU A 162 -9.95 5.42 -0.08
N PHE A 163 -10.74 6.41 -0.49
CA PHE A 163 -10.66 7.81 -0.06
C PHE A 163 -11.77 8.18 0.93
N GLY A 164 -12.99 7.75 0.66
CA GLY A 164 -14.12 7.95 1.55
C GLY A 164 -14.73 9.37 1.56
N PRO A 165 -15.85 9.54 2.27
CA PRO A 165 -16.64 10.77 2.20
C PRO A 165 -15.92 12.01 2.75
N LYS A 166 -15.18 11.87 3.85
CA LYS A 166 -14.46 12.98 4.49
C LYS A 166 -13.39 13.56 3.56
N PHE A 167 -12.56 12.70 2.98
CA PHE A 167 -11.58 13.13 1.98
C PHE A 167 -12.26 13.78 0.77
N THR A 168 -13.35 13.18 0.28
CA THR A 168 -14.08 13.72 -0.87
C THR A 168 -14.61 15.12 -0.58
N GLN A 169 -15.15 15.36 0.62
CA GLN A 169 -15.60 16.68 1.06
C GLN A 169 -14.44 17.69 1.09
N ALA A 170 -13.33 17.33 1.75
CA ALA A 170 -12.16 18.19 1.85
C ALA A 170 -11.58 18.54 0.46
N LEU A 171 -11.58 17.58 -0.47
CA LEU A 171 -11.16 17.80 -1.86
C LEU A 171 -12.06 18.82 -2.56
N VAL A 172 -13.38 18.70 -2.41
CA VAL A 172 -14.35 19.64 -3.00
C VAL A 172 -14.17 21.05 -2.41
N GLU A 173 -13.96 21.16 -1.11
CA GLU A 173 -13.71 22.44 -0.42
C GLU A 173 -12.41 23.11 -0.92
N GLN A 174 -11.34 22.33 -1.08
CA GLN A 174 -10.07 22.84 -1.61
C GLN A 174 -10.21 23.32 -3.06
N VAL A 175 -10.89 22.55 -3.92
CA VAL A 175 -11.14 22.93 -5.32
C VAL A 175 -11.99 24.21 -5.41
N LYS A 176 -13.04 24.33 -4.57
CA LYS A 176 -13.86 25.56 -4.51
C LYS A 176 -13.03 26.77 -4.11
N THR A 177 -12.18 26.62 -3.10
CA THR A 177 -11.31 27.70 -2.61
C THR A 177 -10.32 28.16 -3.68
N LEU A 178 -9.68 27.21 -4.39
CA LEU A 178 -8.77 27.52 -5.49
C LEU A 178 -9.46 28.25 -6.64
N ASN A 179 -10.68 27.83 -7.00
CA ASN A 179 -11.47 28.51 -8.03
C ASN A 179 -11.89 29.93 -7.62
N ALA A 180 -12.26 30.12 -6.35
CA ALA A 180 -12.59 31.45 -5.83
C ALA A 180 -11.38 32.41 -5.88
N LEU A 181 -10.20 31.92 -5.48
CA LEU A 181 -8.95 32.71 -5.56
C LEU A 181 -8.58 33.05 -7.00
N LYS A 182 -8.73 32.09 -7.93
CA LYS A 182 -8.49 32.34 -9.36
C LYS A 182 -9.42 33.43 -9.92
N ASN A 183 -10.69 33.41 -9.53
CA ASN A 183 -11.67 34.39 -9.98
C ASN A 183 -11.46 35.75 -9.31
N ALA A 184 -11.04 35.79 -8.05
CA ALA A 184 -10.69 37.04 -7.34
C ALA A 184 -9.41 37.69 -7.89
N GLY A 185 -8.44 36.90 -8.35
CA GLY A 185 -7.19 37.38 -8.97
C GLY A 185 -7.32 37.78 -10.45
N GLY A 186 -8.48 37.58 -11.09
CA GLY A 186 -8.73 37.93 -12.50
C GLY A 186 -9.33 39.31 -12.75
N GLY A 187 -9.47 40.14 -11.70
CA GLY A 187 -10.19 41.42 -11.74
C GLY A 187 -9.31 42.67 -11.71
N GLN A 188 -8.41 42.85 -12.68
CA GLN A 188 -7.79 44.12 -13.11
C GLN A 188 -6.85 43.74 -14.27
N CYS A 189 -7.10 44.08 -15.55
CA CYS A 189 -7.21 45.43 -16.10
C CYS A 189 -7.88 45.37 -17.49
N THR A 190 -9.05 46.00 -17.68
CA THR A 190 -9.44 46.59 -18.97
C THR A 190 -10.58 47.59 -18.77
N SER A 191 -10.26 48.90 -18.83
CA SER A 191 -11.02 49.93 -19.55
C SER A 191 -10.51 51.33 -19.16
N GLY A 192 -9.60 51.86 -19.98
CA GLY A 192 -9.17 53.25 -19.93
C GLY A 192 -8.70 53.65 -21.32
N GLN A 193 -9.61 54.16 -22.11
CA GLN A 193 -9.39 54.65 -23.47
C GLN A 193 -8.94 56.13 -23.39
N GLY A 194 -7.83 56.49 -24.04
CA GLY A 194 -7.39 57.90 -24.09
C GLY A 194 -5.99 58.13 -24.69
N SER A 195 -5.95 58.26 -26.01
CA SER A 195 -5.18 59.24 -26.81
C SER A 195 -3.62 59.26 -26.81
N SER A 196 -3.10 58.88 -27.98
CA SER A 196 -1.97 59.44 -28.76
C SER A 196 -1.02 60.47 -28.12
N SER A 197 0.29 60.16 -28.12
CA SER A 197 1.34 61.08 -28.61
C SER A 197 2.66 60.34 -28.91
N HIS A 198 3.27 60.75 -30.01
CA HIS A 198 4.52 60.27 -30.61
C HIS A 198 5.78 60.49 -29.75
N SER A 199 6.78 59.62 -29.95
CA SER A 199 8.24 59.86 -29.95
C SER A 199 8.93 58.53 -29.58
N GLY A 200 9.48 57.72 -30.48
CA GLY A 200 10.44 58.08 -31.51
C GLY A 200 11.88 58.05 -30.98
N ARG A 201 12.41 56.87 -30.61
CA ARG A 201 13.87 56.59 -30.60
C ARG A 201 14.15 55.12 -30.94
N ASN A 202 14.62 54.92 -32.16
CA ASN A 202 15.39 53.75 -32.58
C ASN A 202 16.72 53.73 -31.81
N PHE A 203 17.17 52.53 -31.43
CA PHE A 203 18.58 52.18 -31.54
C PHE A 203 18.71 50.68 -31.84
N ASP A 204 19.66 50.40 -32.72
CA ASP A 204 19.86 49.21 -33.53
C ASP A 204 20.24 47.92 -32.79
N HIS A 205 19.98 46.79 -33.45
CA HIS A 205 20.45 45.42 -33.14
C HIS A 205 21.95 45.26 -33.55
N PRO A 206 22.67 44.10 -33.44
CA PRO A 206 22.27 42.70 -33.18
C PRO A 206 23.33 41.87 -32.36
N PRO A 207 23.56 40.54 -32.55
CA PRO A 207 23.45 39.52 -31.49
C PRO A 207 24.80 38.90 -31.08
N ARG A 208 24.86 38.17 -29.94
CA ARG A 208 25.93 37.19 -29.71
C ARG A 208 25.45 35.95 -28.95
N SER A 209 25.49 34.84 -29.67
CA SER A 209 25.56 33.48 -29.18
C SER A 209 26.75 33.29 -28.23
N ALA A 210 26.54 32.58 -27.13
CA ALA A 210 27.60 31.81 -26.48
C ALA A 210 26.99 30.62 -25.73
N SER A 211 27.27 29.45 -26.27
CA SER A 211 27.09 28.15 -25.65
C SER A 211 28.07 27.95 -24.49
N SER A 212 27.58 27.49 -23.35
CA SER A 212 28.30 26.60 -22.41
C SER A 212 27.22 25.98 -21.52
N GLY A 213 26.94 24.68 -21.60
CA GLY A 213 27.90 23.64 -21.25
C GLY A 213 27.64 23.26 -19.79
N GLY A 214 26.59 22.47 -19.56
CA GLY A 214 26.15 22.07 -18.21
C GLY A 214 25.48 20.70 -18.26
N SER A 215 26.25 19.68 -18.61
CA SER A 215 25.85 18.28 -18.54
C SER A 215 25.65 17.88 -17.08
N HIS A 216 24.41 17.92 -16.59
CA HIS A 216 24.00 17.14 -15.43
C HIS A 216 23.34 15.84 -15.89
N GLN A 217 24.20 14.84 -16.12
CA GLN A 217 23.81 13.44 -16.12
C GLN A 217 23.27 13.09 -14.73
N ASN A 218 21.96 13.26 -14.50
CA ASN A 218 21.29 12.61 -13.38
C ASN A 218 20.82 11.24 -13.84
N ASN A 219 21.74 10.28 -13.72
CA ASN A 219 21.50 8.86 -13.91
C ASN A 219 20.67 8.34 -12.72
N SER A 220 19.36 8.61 -12.72
CA SER A 220 18.41 8.07 -11.72
C SER A 220 17.72 6.82 -12.26
N PHE A 221 18.52 5.86 -12.69
CA PHE A 221 18.11 4.46 -12.83
C PHE A 221 18.51 3.70 -11.57
N ASN A 222 17.71 3.80 -10.50
CA ASN A 222 17.65 2.82 -9.42
C ASN A 222 16.40 3.07 -8.57
N ARG A 223 15.23 2.66 -9.09
CA ARG A 223 13.94 2.74 -8.39
C ARG A 223 13.60 1.48 -7.58
N TYR A 224 14.60 0.69 -7.26
CA TYR A 224 14.54 -0.31 -6.21
C TYR A 224 15.56 0.09 -5.16
N VAL A 225 15.09 0.45 -3.96
CA VAL A 225 15.95 0.48 -2.78
C VAL A 225 16.57 -0.91 -2.69
N LYS A 226 17.90 -1.00 -2.71
CA LYS A 226 18.59 -2.22 -2.28
C LYS A 226 18.19 -2.43 -0.83
N SER A 227 17.18 -3.26 -0.60
CA SER A 227 16.87 -3.81 0.71
C SER A 227 18.06 -4.67 1.10
N SER A 228 19.07 -4.06 1.70
CA SER A 228 20.09 -4.79 2.45
C SER A 228 19.35 -5.46 3.59
N LEU A 229 18.93 -6.71 3.38
CA LEU A 229 18.50 -7.57 4.47
C LEU A 229 19.61 -7.50 5.52
N ALA A 230 19.25 -7.31 6.79
CA ALA A 230 20.16 -7.06 7.91
C ALA A 230 21.13 -8.22 8.23
N PHE A 231 21.35 -9.13 7.28
CA PHE A 231 22.22 -10.29 7.35
C PHE A 231 23.17 -10.26 6.15
N VAL A 232 24.10 -9.32 6.14
CA VAL A 232 25.29 -9.42 5.30
C VAL A 232 26.13 -10.56 5.89
N GLY A 233 25.94 -11.78 5.38
CA GLY A 233 26.86 -12.89 5.64
C GLY A 233 26.28 -14.28 5.95
N SER A 234 24.97 -14.46 6.21
CA SER A 234 24.36 -15.81 6.20
C SER A 234 22.85 -15.72 6.45
N PHE A 235 22.05 -15.55 5.39
CA PHE A 235 20.61 -15.75 5.51
C PHE A 235 20.27 -17.26 5.61
N GLY A 236 21.17 -18.14 5.16
CA GLY A 236 20.98 -19.60 5.12
C GLY A 236 21.24 -20.36 6.42
N GLY A 237 21.92 -19.77 7.41
CA GLY A 237 22.37 -20.47 8.63
C GLY A 237 21.29 -21.26 9.38
N ARG A 238 20.66 -20.65 10.40
CA ARG A 238 19.69 -21.38 11.25
C ARG A 238 18.39 -21.77 10.52
N ILE A 239 18.14 -21.18 9.35
CA ILE A 239 16.90 -21.41 8.59
C ILE A 239 17.00 -22.62 7.66
N SER A 240 18.21 -23.00 7.21
CA SER A 240 18.44 -24.20 6.39
C SER A 240 18.05 -25.50 7.11
N LEU A 241 18.17 -25.53 8.44
CA LEU A 241 17.65 -26.62 9.29
C LEU A 241 16.14 -26.85 9.07
N PHE A 242 15.43 -25.82 8.62
CA PHE A 242 14.01 -25.86 8.31
C PHE A 242 13.70 -25.96 6.81
N ALA A 243 14.68 -26.14 5.92
CA ALA A 243 14.46 -26.21 4.47
C ALA A 243 13.37 -27.24 4.09
N HIS A 244 13.38 -28.39 4.76
CA HIS A 244 12.36 -29.44 4.60
C HIS A 244 10.96 -29.03 5.09
N VAL A 245 10.84 -28.03 5.96
CA VAL A 245 9.56 -27.43 6.38
C VAL A 245 9.12 -26.42 5.32
N TRP A 246 10.05 -25.61 4.81
CA TRP A 246 9.76 -24.61 3.78
C TRP A 246 9.31 -25.24 2.45
N SER A 247 9.83 -26.41 2.06
CA SER A 247 9.35 -27.18 0.89
C SER A 247 7.89 -27.64 1.00
N ARG A 248 7.32 -27.56 2.20
CA ARG A 248 5.92 -27.87 2.48
C ARG A 248 5.03 -26.64 2.53
N LEU A 249 5.63 -25.46 2.63
CA LEU A 249 4.95 -24.17 2.72
C LEU A 249 4.93 -23.47 1.36
N THR A 250 5.93 -23.67 0.52
CA THR A 250 6.06 -23.05 -0.79
C THR A 250 6.73 -23.99 -1.79
N LEU A 251 6.39 -23.80 -3.07
CA LEU A 251 7.05 -24.45 -4.21
C LEU A 251 7.94 -23.46 -4.99
N ASP A 252 8.09 -22.23 -4.50
CA ASP A 252 8.91 -21.19 -5.13
C ASP A 252 10.40 -21.57 -5.06
N PRO A 253 11.07 -21.81 -6.20
CA PRO A 253 12.46 -22.25 -6.22
C PRO A 253 13.42 -21.25 -5.59
N TRP A 254 13.15 -19.95 -5.72
CA TRP A 254 14.01 -18.92 -5.15
C TRP A 254 13.94 -18.94 -3.61
N VAL A 255 12.74 -19.07 -3.05
CA VAL A 255 12.57 -19.17 -1.59
C VAL A 255 13.23 -20.45 -1.07
N LEU A 256 13.04 -21.57 -1.77
CA LEU A 256 13.60 -22.85 -1.34
C LEU A 256 15.14 -22.84 -1.37
N SER A 257 15.75 -22.35 -2.46
CA SER A 257 17.20 -22.19 -2.56
C SER A 257 17.73 -21.20 -1.52
N THR A 258 17.10 -20.04 -1.34
CA THR A 258 17.51 -19.04 -0.34
C THR A 258 17.47 -19.60 1.09
N VAL A 259 16.49 -20.45 1.40
CA VAL A 259 16.38 -21.09 2.72
C VAL A 259 17.42 -22.20 2.90
N SER A 260 17.63 -23.05 1.89
CA SER A 260 18.55 -24.19 1.99
C SER A 260 20.02 -23.80 1.90
N GLU A 261 20.34 -22.84 1.03
CA GLU A 261 21.70 -22.52 0.61
C GLU A 261 22.14 -21.13 1.11
N GLY A 262 21.20 -20.26 1.47
CA GLY A 262 21.49 -18.87 1.84
C GLY A 262 21.55 -17.94 0.63
N PHE A 263 22.18 -16.78 0.82
CA PHE A 263 22.42 -15.77 -0.21
C PHE A 263 23.90 -15.73 -0.55
#